data_AF-A0AAN9AAG5-F1
#
_entry.id   AF-A0AAN9AAG5-F1
#
_cell.length_a   1.000
_cell.length_b   1.000
_cell.length_c   1.000
_cell.angle_alpha   90.00
_cell.angle_beta   90.00
_cell.angle_gamma   90.00
#
_symmetry.space_group_name_H-M   'P 1'
#
loop_
_entity.id
_entity.type
_entity.pdbx_description
1 polymer ?
#
loop_
_entity_poly.entity_id
_entity_poly.type
_entity_poly.pdbx_seq_one_letter_code
_entity_poly.pdbx_strand_id
1 'polypeptide(L)'
;MFDILRDKESGICRGMDHNRPTTASLVSVISSGSKRPSCHWFTGTPDPQRSVFKPFIFTSNVKISPHIQSPKIPNDEDPAKIVPRFAKKVNRSHLLYRRQQAATMNGGSIVETLRELERNCVQETEACLENFDPERLSEMDDLFKDCVDSELKFYK
;
A
#
# COMPACT_ATOMS: atom_id res chain seq x y z
N MET A 1 12.72 -7.53 -7.01
CA MET A 1 12.50 -7.33 -5.57
C MET A 1 11.07 -7.71 -5.14
N PHE A 2 10.03 -7.27 -5.86
CA PHE A 2 8.65 -7.62 -5.47
C PHE A 2 8.39 -9.12 -5.40
N ASP A 3 8.92 -9.92 -6.32
CA ASP A 3 8.70 -11.37 -6.31
C ASP A 3 9.35 -12.06 -5.12
N ILE A 4 10.52 -11.59 -4.68
CA ILE A 4 11.16 -12.06 -3.45
C ILE A 4 10.25 -11.79 -2.24
N LEU A 5 9.65 -10.60 -2.18
CA LEU A 5 8.73 -10.23 -1.09
C LEU A 5 7.41 -11.00 -1.13
N ARG A 6 7.11 -11.67 -2.23
CA ARG A 6 5.93 -12.54 -2.41
C ARG A 6 6.23 -14.01 -2.20
N ASP A 7 7.49 -14.38 -2.02
CA ASP A 7 7.89 -15.77 -1.90
C ASP A 7 7.38 -16.37 -0.58
N LYS A 8 6.34 -17.20 -0.70
CA LYS A 8 5.77 -17.95 0.42
C LYS A 8 6.58 -19.19 0.77
N GLU A 9 7.25 -19.80 -0.21
CA GLU A 9 7.98 -21.05 -0.02
C GLU A 9 9.20 -20.84 0.88
N SER A 10 9.93 -19.73 0.68
CA SER A 10 11.03 -19.34 1.58
C SER A 10 10.56 -18.75 2.92
N GLY A 11 9.26 -18.51 3.09
CA GLY A 11 8.69 -17.90 4.29
C GLY A 11 8.89 -16.39 4.41
N ILE A 12 9.38 -15.72 3.36
CA ILE A 12 9.48 -14.24 3.32
C ILE A 12 8.07 -13.64 3.34
N CYS A 13 7.17 -14.14 2.51
CA CYS A 13 5.76 -13.81 2.52
C CYS A 13 5.01 -14.77 3.44
N ARG A 14 4.53 -14.31 4.59
CA ARG A 14 3.67 -15.11 5.47
C ARG A 14 2.21 -14.77 5.18
N GLY A 15 1.46 -15.76 4.71
CA GLY A 15 0.03 -15.62 4.38
C GLY A 15 -0.83 -15.26 5.59
N MET A 16 -2.09 -14.87 5.33
CA MET A 16 -3.04 -14.45 6.37
C MET A 16 -3.44 -15.56 7.35
N ASP A 17 -3.25 -16.81 6.95
CA ASP A 17 -3.45 -18.03 7.73
C ASP A 17 -2.27 -18.33 8.69
N HIS A 18 -1.14 -17.64 8.51
CA HIS A 18 0.02 -17.79 9.40
C HIS A 18 -0.21 -17.11 10.75
N ASN A 19 0.38 -17.64 11.83
CA ASN A 19 0.31 -17.03 13.18
C ASN A 19 0.94 -15.63 13.31
N ARG A 20 1.66 -15.18 12.28
CA ARG A 20 2.46 -13.96 12.21
C ARG A 20 2.47 -13.47 10.76
N PRO A 21 1.30 -13.10 10.21
CA PRO A 21 1.19 -12.78 8.80
C PRO A 21 2.06 -11.58 8.43
N THR A 22 2.54 -11.52 7.20
CA THR A 22 3.23 -10.33 6.68
C THR A 22 2.19 -9.23 6.53
N THR A 23 2.30 -8.17 7.33
CA THR A 23 1.26 -7.13 7.45
C THR A 23 1.33 -6.07 6.35
N ALA A 24 2.51 -5.87 5.76
CA ALA A 24 2.77 -5.02 4.60
C ALA A 24 4.18 -5.31 4.05
N SER A 25 4.49 -4.76 2.88
CA SER A 25 5.84 -4.75 2.32
C SER A 25 6.17 -3.42 1.64
N LEU A 26 7.46 -3.14 1.57
CA LEU A 26 8.02 -1.91 1.05
C LEU A 26 9.27 -2.21 0.21
N VAL A 27 9.43 -1.51 -0.90
CA VAL A 27 10.72 -1.40 -1.63
C VAL A 27 11.04 0.07 -1.83
N SER A 28 12.26 0.48 -1.51
CA SER A 28 12.72 1.87 -1.70
C SER A 28 13.81 1.92 -2.75
N VAL A 29 13.63 2.77 -3.75
CA VAL A 29 14.63 3.09 -4.77
C VAL A 29 15.09 4.52 -4.51
N ILE A 30 16.31 4.65 -3.99
CA ILE A 30 16.90 5.94 -3.66
C ILE A 30 17.69 6.47 -4.85
N SER A 31 17.40 7.69 -5.27
CA SER A 31 18.13 8.36 -6.35
C SER A 31 19.46 8.93 -5.82
N SER A 32 20.58 8.34 -6.25
CA SER A 32 21.91 8.87 -5.95
C SER A 32 22.32 9.93 -7.00
N GLY A 33 22.39 11.21 -6.60
CA GLY A 33 23.06 12.26 -7.38
C GLY A 33 22.34 12.77 -8.64
N SER A 34 21.18 12.23 -9.00
CA SER A 34 20.33 12.72 -10.10
C SER A 34 19.25 13.67 -9.59
N LYS A 35 18.83 14.67 -10.38
CA LYS A 35 17.68 15.53 -10.09
C LYS A 35 16.34 14.77 -9.92
N ARG A 36 16.29 13.47 -10.24
CA ARG A 36 15.07 12.64 -10.13
C ARG A 36 14.73 12.32 -8.67
N PRO A 37 13.43 12.27 -8.31
CA PRO A 37 13.00 11.94 -6.96
C PRO A 37 13.23 10.46 -6.65
N SER A 38 13.34 10.14 -5.36
CA SER A 38 13.31 8.75 -4.89
C SER A 38 11.88 8.21 -4.96
N CYS A 39 11.73 6.91 -5.21
CA CYS A 39 10.43 6.24 -5.29
C CYS A 39 10.35 5.09 -4.29
N HIS A 40 9.27 5.07 -3.52
CA HIS A 40 8.96 4.05 -2.53
C HIS A 40 7.71 3.29 -2.96
N TRP A 41 7.75 1.98 -2.86
CA TRP A 41 6.68 1.10 -3.30
C TRP A 41 6.04 0.45 -2.11
N PHE A 42 4.77 0.72 -1.83
CA PHE A 42 4.07 0.20 -0.66
C PHE A 42 2.96 -0.76 -1.05
N THR A 43 2.82 -1.88 -0.35
CA THR A 43 1.59 -2.68 -0.45
C THR A 43 0.44 -2.03 0.30
N GLY A 44 0.67 -1.56 1.54
CA GLY A 44 -0.39 -1.00 2.39
C GLY A 44 -1.47 -2.02 2.79
N THR A 45 -1.25 -3.29 2.49
CA THR A 45 -2.12 -4.44 2.75
C THR A 45 -1.25 -5.68 3.01
N PRO A 46 -1.78 -6.66 3.78
CA PRO A 46 -1.04 -7.85 4.17
C PRO A 46 -0.95 -8.90 3.06
N ASP A 47 -0.10 -9.91 3.23
CA ASP A 47 0.17 -10.95 2.22
C ASP A 47 0.56 -10.34 0.86
N PRO A 48 1.85 -9.96 0.67
CA PRO A 48 2.33 -9.40 -0.58
C PRO A 48 1.99 -10.21 -1.82
N GLN A 49 1.79 -11.53 -1.72
CA GLN A 49 1.36 -12.36 -2.86
C GLN A 49 -0.07 -12.03 -3.30
N ARG A 50 -0.91 -11.53 -2.39
CA ARG A 50 -2.29 -11.09 -2.65
C ARG A 50 -2.46 -9.57 -2.70
N SER A 51 -1.37 -8.81 -2.55
CA SER A 51 -1.37 -7.35 -2.50
C SER A 51 -0.56 -6.74 -3.62
N VAL A 52 -0.81 -5.47 -3.95
CA VAL A 52 -0.07 -4.75 -5.01
C VAL A 52 0.73 -3.58 -4.48
N PHE A 53 1.92 -3.40 -5.03
CA PHE A 53 2.82 -2.30 -4.75
C PHE A 53 2.37 -1.04 -5.49
N LYS A 54 2.31 0.06 -4.74
CA LYS A 54 1.87 1.37 -5.22
C LYS A 54 3.05 2.35 -5.12
N PRO A 55 3.35 3.10 -6.18
CA PRO A 55 4.44 4.05 -6.17
C PRO A 55 4.09 5.25 -5.29
N PHE A 56 5.05 5.65 -4.49
CA PHE A 56 5.04 6.83 -3.67
C PHE A 56 6.29 7.64 -4.00
N ILE A 57 6.07 8.83 -4.55
CA ILE A 57 7.13 9.74 -4.97
C ILE A 57 7.04 10.96 -4.10
N PHE A 58 8.19 11.41 -3.59
CA PHE A 58 8.26 12.59 -2.74
C PHE A 58 8.11 13.86 -3.59
N THR A 59 6.87 14.29 -3.77
CA THR A 59 6.53 15.59 -4.33
C THR A 59 6.20 16.58 -3.20
N SER A 60 6.16 17.88 -3.50
CA SER A 60 5.81 18.91 -2.50
C SER A 60 4.35 18.82 -2.02
N ASN A 61 3.46 18.23 -2.82
CA ASN A 61 2.02 18.25 -2.60
C ASN A 61 1.37 16.85 -2.65
N VAL A 62 2.16 15.79 -2.43
CA VAL A 62 1.73 14.39 -2.51
C VAL A 62 0.40 14.16 -1.78
N LYS A 63 -0.55 13.54 -2.47
CA LYS A 63 -1.87 13.22 -1.94
C LYS A 63 -1.89 11.81 -1.39
N ILE A 64 -2.46 11.68 -0.19
CA ILE A 64 -2.64 10.40 0.49
C ILE A 64 -4.12 10.06 0.50
N SER A 65 -4.47 8.87 0.02
CA SER A 65 -5.86 8.41 0.07
C SER A 65 -6.33 8.26 1.53
N PRO A 66 -7.54 8.76 1.88
CA PRO A 66 -8.11 8.53 3.20
C PRO A 66 -8.43 7.04 3.44
N HIS A 67 -8.47 6.20 2.40
CA HIS A 67 -8.82 4.78 2.49
C HIS A 67 -7.71 3.90 3.11
N ILE A 68 -6.52 4.47 3.28
CA ILE A 68 -5.39 3.85 4.00
C ILE A 68 -5.12 4.51 5.36
N GLN A 69 -5.99 5.41 5.81
CA GLN A 69 -5.90 6.01 7.13
C GLN A 69 -6.72 5.20 8.14
N SER A 70 -6.16 5.00 9.34
CA SER A 70 -6.93 4.45 10.45
C SER A 70 -8.15 5.34 10.75
N PRO A 71 -9.29 4.75 11.11
CA PRO A 71 -10.45 5.51 11.56
C PRO A 71 -10.08 6.46 12.70
N LYS A 72 -10.62 7.68 12.65
CA LYS A 72 -10.52 8.62 13.77
C LYS A 72 -11.43 8.13 14.89
N ILE A 73 -10.84 7.85 16.05
CA ILE A 73 -11.56 7.46 17.25
C ILE A 73 -11.58 8.68 18.19
N PRO A 74 -12.77 9.14 18.63
CA PRO A 74 -12.86 10.23 19.61
C PRO A 74 -12.02 9.96 20.85
N ASN A 75 -11.39 10.99 21.42
CA ASN A 75 -10.43 10.82 22.52
C ASN A 75 -11.08 10.20 23.78
N ASP A 76 -12.34 10.52 24.03
CA ASP A 76 -13.18 9.99 25.10
C ASP A 76 -13.68 8.56 24.86
N GLU A 77 -13.49 8.04 23.64
CA GLU A 77 -13.78 6.65 23.28
C GLU A 77 -12.53 5.81 23.02
N ASP A 78 -11.38 6.45 22.74
CA ASP A 78 -10.13 5.80 22.38
C ASP A 78 -9.47 5.13 23.60
N PRO A 79 -9.35 3.79 23.62
CA PRO A 79 -8.75 3.06 24.74
C PRO A 79 -7.30 3.42 25.02
N ALA A 80 -6.57 3.98 24.07
CA ALA A 80 -5.20 4.47 24.27
C ALA A 80 -5.14 5.80 25.03
N LYS A 81 -6.27 6.52 25.10
CA LYS A 81 -6.40 7.84 25.74
C LYS A 81 -7.12 7.78 27.10
N ILE A 82 -7.97 6.78 27.31
CA ILE A 82 -8.72 6.57 28.57
C ILE A 82 -7.87 5.72 29.54
N VAL A 83 -7.94 6.04 30.84
CA VAL A 83 -7.31 5.24 31.91
C VAL A 83 -8.38 4.38 32.60
N PRO A 84 -8.16 3.06 32.80
CA PRO A 84 -6.96 2.29 32.42
C PRO A 84 -6.82 2.09 30.90
N ARG A 85 -5.58 2.24 30.39
CA ARG A 85 -5.29 2.15 28.96
C ARG A 85 -5.52 0.75 28.41
N PHE A 86 -6.05 0.68 27.18
CA PHE A 86 -6.31 -0.53 26.41
C PHE A 86 -7.28 -1.53 27.09
N ALA A 87 -8.12 -1.06 28.03
CA ALA A 87 -9.11 -1.90 28.71
C ALA A 87 -10.19 -2.48 27.78
N LYS A 88 -10.42 -1.87 26.62
CA LYS A 88 -11.27 -2.39 25.53
C LYS A 88 -10.50 -2.36 24.20
N LYS A 89 -10.88 -3.24 23.28
CA LYS A 89 -10.34 -3.24 21.90
C LYS A 89 -11.25 -2.44 20.97
N VAL A 90 -10.64 -1.73 20.03
CA VAL A 90 -11.32 -0.98 18.97
C VAL A 90 -10.73 -1.35 17.62
N ASN A 91 -11.54 -1.33 16.57
CA ASN A 91 -11.07 -1.63 15.23
C ASN A 91 -10.40 -0.41 14.60
N ARG A 92 -9.07 -0.49 14.40
CA ARG A 92 -8.27 0.58 13.77
C ARG A 92 -7.91 0.31 12.30
N SER A 93 -8.45 -0.77 11.72
CA SER A 93 -8.16 -1.10 10.33
C SER A 93 -8.75 -0.08 9.37
N HIS A 94 -7.92 0.39 8.43
CA HIS A 94 -8.36 1.29 7.36
C HIS A 94 -9.25 0.54 6.35
N LEU A 95 -9.88 1.29 5.44
CA LEU A 95 -10.88 0.72 4.53
C LEU A 95 -10.26 -0.30 3.56
N LEU A 96 -9.13 0.04 2.92
CA LEU A 96 -8.46 -0.84 1.97
C LEU A 96 -8.10 -2.20 2.58
N TYR A 97 -7.56 -2.22 3.81
CA TYR A 97 -7.25 -3.45 4.53
C TYR A 97 -8.48 -4.35 4.67
N ARG A 98 -9.59 -3.79 5.15
CA ARG A 98 -10.83 -4.56 5.38
C ARG A 98 -11.38 -5.15 4.09
N ARG A 99 -11.33 -4.37 3.00
CA ARG A 99 -11.81 -4.80 1.69
C ARG A 99 -10.94 -5.90 1.09
N GLN A 100 -9.62 -5.76 1.16
CA GLN A 100 -8.67 -6.79 0.72
C GLN A 100 -8.82 -8.09 1.53
N GLN A 101 -9.03 -7.98 2.84
CA GLN A 101 -9.25 -9.13 3.70
C GLN A 101 -10.53 -9.87 3.31
N ALA A 102 -11.63 -9.15 3.12
CA ALA A 102 -12.90 -9.74 2.71
C ALA A 102 -12.79 -10.42 1.33
N ALA A 103 -12.15 -9.76 0.36
CA ALA A 103 -11.93 -10.34 -0.97
C ALA A 103 -11.10 -11.63 -0.92
N THR A 104 -10.06 -11.65 -0.07
CA THR A 104 -9.22 -12.84 0.14
C THR A 104 -9.98 -14.00 0.76
N MET A 105 -10.87 -13.73 1.72
CA MET A 105 -11.69 -14.76 2.38
C MET A 105 -12.77 -15.34 1.46
N ASN A 106 -13.34 -14.53 0.58
CA ASN A 106 -14.43 -14.93 -0.31
C ASN A 106 -13.98 -15.72 -1.55
N GLY A 107 -12.68 -16.04 -1.68
CA GLY A 107 -12.16 -16.90 -2.75
C GLY A 107 -12.13 -16.27 -4.15
N GLY A 108 -12.49 -14.99 -4.30
CA GLY A 108 -12.41 -14.26 -5.57
C GLY A 108 -10.96 -13.87 -5.88
N SER A 109 -10.28 -14.62 -6.75
CA SER A 109 -8.90 -14.28 -7.14
C SER A 109 -8.91 -13.19 -8.22
N ILE A 110 -8.94 -11.92 -7.80
CA ILE A 110 -8.64 -10.77 -8.68
C ILE A 110 -7.15 -10.42 -8.73
N VAL A 111 -6.31 -11.29 -8.14
CA VAL A 111 -4.89 -11.06 -7.93
C VAL A 111 -4.16 -10.91 -9.27
N GLU A 112 -4.50 -11.70 -10.29
CA GLU A 112 -3.86 -11.62 -11.60
C GLU A 112 -4.13 -10.28 -12.30
N THR A 113 -5.37 -9.80 -12.25
CA THR A 113 -5.74 -8.47 -12.78
C THR A 113 -5.00 -7.36 -12.02
N LEU A 114 -4.98 -7.43 -10.69
CA LEU A 114 -4.24 -6.47 -9.87
C LEU A 114 -2.74 -6.49 -10.18
N ARG A 115 -2.16 -7.67 -10.43
CA ARG A 115 -0.75 -7.83 -10.84
C ARG A 115 -0.45 -7.22 -12.19
N GLU A 116 -1.36 -7.32 -13.13
CA GLU A 116 -1.21 -6.68 -14.44
C GLU A 116 -1.21 -5.16 -14.32
N LEU A 117 -2.14 -4.61 -13.55
CA LEU A 117 -2.18 -3.18 -13.25
C LEU A 117 -0.91 -2.71 -12.54
N GLU A 118 -0.40 -3.50 -11.59
CA GLU A 118 0.86 -3.22 -10.91
C GLU A 118 2.03 -3.19 -11.91
N ARG A 119 2.14 -4.17 -12.82
CA ARG A 119 3.21 -4.18 -13.83
C ARG A 119 3.16 -2.95 -14.72
N ASN A 120 1.98 -2.57 -15.20
CA ASN A 120 1.80 -1.37 -16.02
C ASN A 120 2.19 -0.11 -15.24
N CYS A 121 1.72 0.00 -13.99
CA CYS A 121 2.06 1.12 -13.12
C CYS A 121 3.57 1.22 -12.83
N VAL A 122 4.24 0.09 -12.64
CA VAL A 122 5.71 0.03 -12.49
C VAL A 122 6.40 0.56 -13.73
N GLN A 123 6.04 0.04 -14.91
CA GLN A 123 6.65 0.46 -16.17
C GLN A 123 6.47 1.95 -16.44
N GLU A 124 5.25 2.48 -16.26
CA GLU A 124 4.96 3.91 -16.44
C GLU A 124 5.72 4.78 -15.45
N THR A 125 5.78 4.37 -14.18
CA THR A 125 6.50 5.11 -13.14
C THR A 125 8.01 5.12 -13.42
N GLU A 126 8.59 3.97 -13.77
CA GLU A 126 10.02 3.86 -14.10
C GLU A 126 10.36 4.70 -15.33
N ALA A 127 9.55 4.64 -16.40
CA ALA A 127 9.75 5.46 -17.59
C ALA A 127 9.67 6.97 -17.28
N CYS A 128 8.76 7.38 -16.39
CA CYS A 128 8.67 8.77 -15.94
C CYS A 128 9.89 9.20 -15.11
N LEU A 129 10.40 8.32 -14.24
CA LEU A 129 11.57 8.59 -13.41
C LEU A 129 12.89 8.58 -14.20
N GLU A 130 12.98 7.79 -15.27
CA GLU A 130 14.12 7.78 -16.19
C GLU A 130 14.16 9.05 -17.04
N ASN A 131 13.01 9.50 -17.54
CA ASN A 131 12.87 10.72 -18.33
C ASN A 131 12.40 11.91 -17.47
N PHE A 132 12.88 11.98 -16.23
CA PHE A 132 12.35 12.91 -15.24
C PHE A 132 12.56 14.37 -15.63
N ASP A 133 11.45 15.10 -15.63
CA ASP A 133 11.39 16.55 -15.77
C ASP A 133 10.91 17.20 -14.46
N PRO A 134 11.75 18.02 -13.79
CA PRO A 134 11.36 18.73 -12.58
C PRO A 134 10.09 19.57 -12.71
N GLU A 135 9.80 20.11 -13.90
CA GLU A 135 8.62 20.95 -14.14
C GLU A 135 7.31 20.14 -14.08
N ARG A 136 7.41 18.82 -14.27
CA ARG A 136 6.28 17.88 -14.30
C ARG A 136 6.11 17.08 -13.01
N LEU A 137 6.90 17.36 -11.97
CA LEU A 137 6.84 16.63 -10.70
C LEU A 137 5.45 16.68 -10.06
N SER A 138 4.71 17.77 -10.22
CA SER A 138 3.34 17.93 -9.70
C SER A 138 2.32 16.99 -10.37
N GLU A 139 2.59 16.51 -11.59
CA GLU A 139 1.73 15.50 -12.24
C GLU A 139 1.70 14.18 -11.45
N MET A 140 2.70 13.95 -10.57
CA MET A 140 2.80 12.76 -9.75
C MET A 140 2.16 12.92 -8.36
N ASP A 141 1.60 14.10 -8.03
CA ASP A 141 1.03 14.40 -6.71
C ASP A 141 -0.08 13.39 -6.32
N ASP A 142 -0.92 12.99 -7.28
CA ASP A 142 -2.06 12.10 -7.05
C ASP A 142 -1.75 10.62 -7.28
N LEU A 143 -0.58 10.28 -7.84
CA LEU A 143 -0.26 8.93 -8.31
C LEU A 143 -0.48 7.85 -7.23
N PHE A 144 0.06 8.06 -6.03
CA PHE A 144 -0.08 7.10 -4.92
C PHE A 144 -1.55 6.94 -4.50
N LYS A 145 -2.26 8.06 -4.36
CA LYS A 145 -3.68 8.09 -3.99
C LYS A 145 -4.51 7.33 -5.03
N ASP A 146 -4.27 7.58 -6.32
CA ASP A 146 -5.05 6.99 -7.40
C ASP A 146 -4.80 5.48 -7.52
N CYS A 147 -3.58 5.01 -7.26
CA CYS A 147 -3.30 3.57 -7.15
C CYS A 147 -4.07 2.92 -5.99
N VAL A 148 -4.15 3.58 -4.82
CA VAL A 148 -4.95 3.10 -3.68
C VAL A 148 -6.44 3.04 -4.02
N ASP A 149 -6.96 4.14 -4.57
CA ASP A 149 -8.40 4.27 -4.87
C ASP A 149 -8.80 3.31 -5.99
N SER A 150 -7.91 3.06 -6.96
CA SER A 150 -8.12 2.10 -8.03
C SER A 150 -8.13 0.67 -7.52
N GLU A 151 -7.17 0.26 -6.68
CA GLU A 151 -7.18 -1.06 -6.06
C GLU A 151 -8.48 -1.30 -5.28
N LEU A 152 -8.92 -0.30 -4.51
CA LEU A 152 -10.14 -0.40 -3.70
C LEU A 152 -11.39 -0.72 -4.54
N LYS A 153 -11.48 -0.19 -5.77
CA LYS A 153 -12.60 -0.43 -6.68
C LYS A 153 -12.73 -1.89 -7.14
N PHE A 154 -11.68 -2.71 -6.98
CA PHE A 154 -11.71 -4.13 -7.31
C PHE A 154 -12.30 -5.00 -6.19
N TYR A 155 -12.36 -4.50 -4.96
CA TYR A 155 -12.84 -5.24 -3.79
C TYR A 155 -14.31 -4.92 -3.42
N LYS A 156 -15.18 -4.74 -4.42
CA LYS A 156 -16.58 -4.31 -4.26
C LYS A 156 -17.37 -5.19 -3.28
#